data_AF-A0A7C2GN19-F1
#
_entry.id   AF-A0A7C2GN19-F1
#
_cell.length_a   1.000
_cell.length_b   1.000
_cell.length_c   1.000
_cell.angle_alpha   90.00
_cell.angle_beta   90.00
_cell.angle_gamma   90.00
#
_symmetry.space_group_name_H-M   'P 1'
#
loop_
_entity.id
_entity.type
_entity.pdbx_description
1 polymer ?
#
loop_
_entity_poly.entity_id
_entity_poly.type
_entity_poly.pdbx_seq_one_letter_code
_entity_poly.pdbx_strand_id
1 'polypeptide(L)'
;MGRLIVFLARILKDGWATVVRGIGIDEATSLLVESDGWAQLAGRGAAHFLLADHQPEVCQPAVPLTFSRVPVYKIQAGGFFNLITWQGNGGVTYYLSVDKGKLSSSIGSIY
;
A
#
# COMPACT_ATOMS: atom_id res chain seq x y z
N MET A 1 -0.67 -5.36 -6.27
CA MET A 1 -1.33 -4.26 -5.52
C MET A 1 -2.86 -4.32 -5.50
N GLY A 2 -3.57 -4.61 -6.61
CA GLY A 2 -5.05 -4.53 -6.64
C GLY A 2 -5.82 -5.37 -5.61
N ARG A 3 -5.36 -6.58 -5.28
CA ARG A 3 -5.99 -7.39 -4.21
C ARG A 3 -5.70 -6.84 -2.81
N LEU A 4 -4.52 -6.25 -2.59
CA LEU A 4 -4.12 -5.73 -1.29
C LEU A 4 -5.03 -4.59 -0.84
N ILE A 5 -5.27 -3.60 -1.71
CA ILE A 5 -6.14 -2.45 -1.38
C ILE A 5 -7.59 -2.87 -1.05
N VAL A 6 -8.07 -3.96 -1.66
CA VAL A 6 -9.39 -4.54 -1.34
C VAL A 6 -9.40 -5.12 0.08
N PHE A 7 -8.35 -5.83 0.49
CA PHE A 7 -8.25 -6.36 1.85
C PHE A 7 -8.18 -5.23 2.89
N LEU A 8 -7.41 -4.17 2.62
CA LEU A 8 -7.35 -2.99 3.50
C LEU A 8 -8.73 -2.34 3.66
N ALA A 9 -9.43 -2.12 2.54
CA ALA A 9 -10.79 -1.57 2.54
C ALA A 9 -11.75 -2.44 3.37
N ARG A 10 -11.64 -3.77 3.28
CA ARG A 10 -12.52 -4.68 4.01
C ARG A 10 -12.25 -4.69 5.52
N ILE A 11 -10.99 -4.70 5.94
CA ILE A 11 -10.61 -4.61 7.37
C ILE A 11 -11.18 -3.33 7.98
N LEU A 12 -11.08 -2.20 7.27
CA LEU A 12 -11.66 -0.94 7.70
C LEU A 12 -13.19 -1.00 7.74
N LYS A 13 -13.82 -1.52 6.68
CA LYS A 13 -15.28 -1.59 6.56
C LYS A 13 -15.92 -2.46 7.64
N ASP A 14 -15.23 -3.51 8.05
CA ASP A 14 -15.69 -4.45 9.08
C ASP A 14 -15.36 -3.97 10.50
N GLY A 15 -14.72 -2.80 10.64
CA GLY A 15 -14.43 -2.19 11.92
C GLY A 15 -13.33 -2.91 12.71
N TRP A 16 -12.52 -3.74 12.06
CA TRP A 16 -11.43 -4.48 12.71
C TRP A 16 -10.26 -3.57 13.07
N ALA A 17 -10.11 -2.45 12.36
CA ALA A 17 -9.17 -1.39 12.67
C ALA A 17 -9.69 -0.05 12.14
N THR A 18 -9.18 1.06 12.68
CA THR A 18 -9.44 2.41 12.17
C THR A 18 -8.37 2.88 11.17
N VAL A 19 -7.18 2.26 11.22
CA VAL A 19 -6.06 2.48 10.29
C VAL A 19 -5.45 1.12 9.97
N VAL A 20 -5.20 0.85 8.69
CA VAL A 20 -4.61 -0.43 8.23
C VAL A 20 -3.38 -0.15 7.38
N ARG A 21 -2.28 -0.79 7.76
CA ARG A 21 -1.01 -0.76 7.04
C ARG A 21 -0.90 -1.98 6.15
N GLY A 22 -0.50 -1.78 4.90
CA GLY A 22 -0.31 -2.85 3.92
C GLY A 22 1.07 -2.77 3.27
N ILE A 23 1.67 -3.92 3.01
CA ILE A 23 2.94 -4.00 2.27
C ILE A 23 2.72 -4.91 1.08
N GLY A 24 2.97 -4.40 -0.12
CA GLY A 24 3.06 -5.21 -1.33
C GLY A 24 4.50 -5.23 -1.82
N ILE A 25 4.99 -6.40 -2.20
CA ILE A 25 6.36 -6.61 -2.67
C ILE A 25 6.26 -7.24 -4.06
N ASP A 26 7.00 -6.71 -5.02
CA ASP A 26 7.03 -7.23 -6.38
C ASP A 26 7.67 -8.62 -6.45
N GLU A 27 7.46 -9.31 -7.58
CA GLU A 27 8.12 -10.58 -7.84
C GLU A 27 9.65 -10.44 -7.84
N ALA A 28 10.35 -11.54 -7.50
CA ALA A 28 11.82 -11.58 -7.38
C ALA A 28 12.40 -10.46 -6.49
N THR A 29 11.64 -10.07 -5.45
CA THR A 29 11.99 -8.99 -4.54
C THR A 29 11.68 -9.41 -3.11
N SER A 30 12.49 -8.96 -2.15
CA SER A 30 12.39 -9.26 -0.73
C SER A 30 12.65 -8.01 0.09
N LEU A 31 11.98 -7.91 1.22
CA LEU A 31 12.15 -6.82 2.18
C LEU A 31 12.88 -7.37 3.41
N LEU A 32 14.12 -6.91 3.63
CA LEU A 32 14.92 -7.27 4.80
C LEU A 32 14.63 -6.27 5.90
N VAL A 33 14.19 -6.75 7.06
CA VAL A 33 13.77 -5.92 8.19
C VAL A 33 14.72 -6.13 9.36
N GLU A 34 15.35 -5.05 9.79
CA GLU A 34 16.24 -5.00 10.94
C GLU A 34 15.45 -4.83 12.26
N SER A 35 16.12 -5.14 13.37
CA SER A 35 15.49 -5.11 14.71
C SER A 35 14.96 -3.74 15.15
N ASP A 36 15.48 -2.66 14.58
CA ASP A 36 15.05 -1.28 14.82
C ASP A 36 13.92 -0.83 13.85
N GLY A 37 13.39 -1.77 13.07
CA GLY A 37 12.29 -1.57 12.15
C GLY A 37 12.68 -1.02 10.78
N TRP A 38 13.95 -0.68 10.55
CA TRP A 38 14.41 -0.29 9.22
C TRP A 38 14.35 -1.46 8.25
N ALA A 39 13.81 -1.18 7.08
CA ALA A 39 13.62 -2.15 6.03
C ALA A 39 14.28 -1.68 4.73
N GLN A 40 14.98 -2.60 4.09
CA GLN A 40 15.68 -2.39 2.82
C GLN A 40 15.29 -3.48 1.81
N LEU A 41 15.42 -3.17 0.52
CA LEU A 41 15.10 -4.10 -0.54
C LEU A 41 16.31 -4.95 -0.95
N ALA A 42 16.07 -6.23 -1.21
CA ALA A 42 16.91 -7.04 -2.09
C ALA A 42 16.08 -7.58 -3.25
N GLY A 43 16.61 -7.48 -4.47
CA GLY A 43 15.91 -7.92 -5.68
C GLY A 43 15.85 -6.83 -6.75
N ARG A 44 14.96 -7.00 -7.72
CA ARG A 44 14.89 -6.15 -8.93
C ARG A 44 13.64 -5.26 -9.00
N GLY A 45 12.62 -5.56 -8.21
CA GLY A 45 11.35 -4.84 -8.20
C GLY A 45 11.30 -3.76 -7.12
N ALA A 46 10.08 -3.44 -6.70
CA ALA A 46 9.79 -2.46 -5.68
C ALA A 46 9.04 -3.05 -4.47
N ALA A 47 9.00 -2.28 -3.39
CA ALA A 47 8.07 -2.47 -2.29
C ALA A 47 7.18 -1.24 -2.15
N HIS A 48 5.90 -1.48 -1.88
CA HIS A 48 4.85 -0.47 -1.78
C HIS A 48 4.23 -0.56 -0.39
N PHE A 49 4.32 0.51 0.38
CA PHE A 49 3.77 0.65 1.72
C PHE A 49 2.51 1.49 1.65
N LEU A 50 1.36 0.86 1.90
CA LEU A 50 0.04 1.47 1.86
C LEU A 50 -0.39 1.85 3.28
N LEU A 51 -1.00 3.02 3.45
CA LEU A 51 -1.61 3.47 4.70
C LEU A 51 -3.08 3.76 4.49
N ALA A 52 -3.97 2.79 4.71
CA ALA A 52 -5.40 3.02 4.62
C ALA A 52 -5.91 3.60 5.95
N ASP A 53 -6.13 4.92 5.97
CA ASP A 53 -6.42 5.72 7.18
C ASP A 53 -7.86 6.26 7.23
N HIS A 54 -8.71 5.88 6.27
CA HIS A 54 -10.10 6.32 6.19
C HIS A 54 -10.98 5.24 5.55
N GLN A 55 -12.29 5.32 5.82
CA GLN A 55 -13.26 4.34 5.31
C GLN A 55 -13.38 4.41 3.78
N PRO A 56 -13.54 3.26 3.09
CA PRO A 56 -13.84 3.25 1.66
C PRO A 56 -15.25 3.81 1.40
N GLU A 57 -15.44 4.51 0.30
CA GLU A 57 -16.74 5.07 -0.10
C GLU A 57 -17.75 3.95 -0.42
N VAL A 58 -17.29 2.87 -1.07
CA VAL A 58 -18.12 1.70 -1.39
C VAL A 58 -17.34 0.42 -1.14
N CYS A 59 -17.80 -0.39 -0.20
CA CYS A 59 -17.29 -1.75 0.06
C CYS A 59 -18.45 -2.64 0.54
N GLN A 60 -19.10 -3.33 -0.40
CA GLN A 60 -20.28 -4.17 -0.15
C GLN A 60 -20.23 -5.46 -0.99
N PRO A 61 -20.89 -6.54 -0.56
CA PRO A 61 -20.99 -7.77 -1.34
C PRO A 61 -21.55 -7.51 -2.74
N ALA A 62 -20.95 -8.13 -3.76
CA ALA A 62 -21.34 -8.01 -5.17
C ALA A 62 -21.35 -6.58 -5.76
N VAL A 63 -20.79 -5.60 -5.06
CA VAL A 63 -20.64 -4.22 -5.57
C VAL A 63 -19.15 -3.93 -5.79
N PRO A 64 -18.75 -3.42 -6.98
CA PRO A 64 -17.36 -3.01 -7.22
C PRO A 64 -16.88 -1.97 -6.20
N LEU A 65 -15.65 -2.16 -5.70
CA LEU A 65 -15.04 -1.29 -4.69
C LEU A 65 -14.89 0.14 -5.22
N THR A 66 -15.22 1.12 -4.38
CA THR A 66 -14.73 2.50 -4.51
C THR A 66 -13.98 2.85 -3.23
N PHE A 67 -12.69 3.17 -3.39
CA PHE A 67 -11.80 3.57 -2.31
C PHE A 67 -10.77 4.55 -2.84
N SER A 68 -10.94 5.85 -2.56
CA SER A 68 -10.09 6.88 -3.14
C SER A 68 -8.88 7.24 -2.28
N ARG A 69 -7.85 7.80 -2.92
CA ARG A 69 -6.74 8.51 -2.27
C ARG A 69 -6.03 7.75 -1.14
N VAL A 70 -5.82 6.44 -1.27
CA VAL A 70 -5.03 5.66 -0.30
C VAL A 70 -3.54 6.00 -0.46
N PRO A 71 -2.89 6.59 0.57
CA PRO A 71 -1.46 6.89 0.54
C PRO A 71 -0.61 5.66 0.29
N VAL A 72 0.38 5.80 -0.59
CA VAL A 72 1.40 4.79 -0.88
C VAL A 72 2.78 5.44 -0.86
N TYR A 73 3.72 4.76 -0.21
CA TYR A 73 5.14 5.02 -0.36
C TYR A 73 5.80 3.86 -1.09
N LYS A 74 6.48 4.11 -2.21
CA LYS A 74 7.20 3.10 -2.99
C LYS A 74 8.70 3.28 -2.82
N ILE A 75 9.40 2.20 -2.50
CA ILE A 75 10.87 2.15 -2.53
C ILE A 75 11.33 1.19 -3.63
N GLN A 76 12.50 1.49 -4.19
CA GLN A 76 13.28 0.62 -5.07
C GLN A 76 14.69 0.44 -4.47
N ALA A 77 15.62 -0.17 -5.22
CA ALA A 77 17.00 -0.34 -4.78
C ALA A 77 17.61 1.00 -4.30
N GLY A 78 18.21 0.99 -3.10
CA GLY A 78 18.77 2.17 -2.44
C GLY A 78 17.79 2.98 -1.57
N GLY A 79 16.49 2.66 -1.60
CA GLY A 79 15.49 3.23 -0.69
C GLY A 79 15.36 2.44 0.61
N PHE A 80 14.94 3.14 1.67
CA PHE A 80 14.72 2.56 3.00
C PHE A 80 13.35 2.94 3.55
N PHE A 81 12.78 2.09 4.39
CA PHE A 81 11.50 2.34 5.05
C PHE A 81 11.51 1.81 6.48
N ASN A 82 11.09 2.59 7.47
CA ASN A 82 10.98 2.16 8.84
C ASN A 82 9.53 1.71 9.14
N LEU A 83 9.33 0.44 9.50
CA LEU A 83 8.01 -0.15 9.75
C LEU A 83 7.36 0.31 11.06
N ILE A 84 8.16 0.76 12.03
CA ILE A 84 7.67 1.25 13.32
C ILE A 84 7.05 2.63 13.11
N THR A 85 7.82 3.56 12.55
CA THR A 85 7.38 4.95 12.30
C THR A 85 6.50 5.08 11.07
N TRP A 86 6.53 4.09 10.16
CA TRP A 86 5.84 4.09 8.87
C TRP A 86 6.27 5.24 7.95
N GLN A 87 7.57 5.47 7.89
CA GLN A 87 8.20 6.53 7.11
C GLN A 87 9.33 5.95 6.28
N GLY A 88 9.57 6.53 5.11
CA GLY A 88 10.67 6.11 4.24
C GLY A 88 11.51 7.26 3.72
N ASN A 89 12.66 6.90 3.15
CA ASN A 89 13.60 7.80 2.50
C ASN A 89 14.04 7.19 1.16
N GLY A 90 14.31 8.04 0.16
CA GLY A 90 14.74 7.61 -1.18
C GLY A 90 13.65 6.95 -2.03
N GLY A 91 12.38 7.08 -1.65
CA GLY A 91 11.22 6.55 -2.38
C GLY A 91 10.32 7.61 -3.00
N VAL A 92 9.20 7.16 -3.56
CA VAL A 92 8.18 7.99 -4.21
C VAL A 92 6.85 7.86 -3.47
N THR A 93 6.24 8.99 -3.13
CA THR A 93 4.89 9.04 -2.55
C THR A 93 3.86 9.26 -3.64
N TYR A 94 2.77 8.50 -3.61
CA TYR A 94 1.62 8.69 -4.49
C TYR A 94 0.35 8.15 -3.83
N TYR A 95 -0.78 8.26 -4.52
CA TYR A 95 -2.04 7.70 -4.08
C TYR A 95 -2.52 6.60 -5.02
N LEU A 96 -3.06 5.53 -4.45
CA LEU A 96 -3.90 4.59 -5.18
C LEU A 96 -5.37 4.95 -4.99
N SER A 97 -6.16 4.80 -6.04
CA SER A 97 -7.61 4.90 -5.97
C SER A 97 -8.24 3.75 -6.71
N VAL A 98 -9.32 3.21 -6.17
CA VAL A 98 -10.21 2.30 -6.88
C VAL A 98 -11.51 3.05 -7.11
N ASP A 99 -11.92 3.20 -8.37
CA ASP A 99 -13.21 3.77 -8.74
C ASP A 99 -14.03 2.69 -9.46
N LYS A 100 -15.13 2.26 -8.86
CA LYS A 100 -16.03 1.22 -9.40
C LYS A 100 -15.26 -0.03 -9.86
N GLY A 101 -14.31 -0.49 -9.05
CA GLY A 101 -13.47 -1.66 -9.32
C GLY A 101 -12.26 -1.41 -10.22
N LYS A 102 -12.06 -0.20 -10.76
CA LYS A 102 -10.90 0.15 -11.58
C LYS A 102 -9.82 0.81 -10.74
N LEU A 103 -8.65 0.18 -10.67
CA LEU A 103 -7.48 0.71 -9.96
C LEU A 103 -6.77 1.78 -10.80
N SER A 104 -6.35 2.87 -10.17
CA SER A 104 -5.53 3.93 -10.74
C SER A 104 -4.51 4.45 -9.72
N SER A 105 -3.50 5.15 -10.23
CA SER A 105 -2.43 5.78 -9.46
C SER A 105 -2.32 7.25 -9.83
N SER A 106 -2.04 8.11 -8.84
CA SER A 106 -1.85 9.54 -9.08
C SER A 106 -0.60 9.88 -9.91
N ILE A 107 0.30 8.91 -10.12
CA ILE A 107 1.50 9.05 -10.96
C ILE A 107 1.42 8.24 -12.27
N GLY A 108 0.23 7.76 -12.63
CA GLY A 108 -0.01 6.99 -13.86
C GLY A 108 0.42 5.52 -13.80
N SER A 109 1.56 5.19 -13.17
CA SER A 109 1.96 3.80 -12.95
C SER A 109 1.37 3.20 -11.67
N ILE A 110 0.83 2.00 -11.77
CA ILE A 110 0.28 1.21 -10.65
C ILE A 110 1.36 0.27 -10.06
N TYR A 111 2.32 -0.14 -10.89
CA TYR A 111 3.44 -1.01 -10.57
C TYR A 111 4.75 -0.23 -10.67
#